data_AF-A0A529P2Q4-F1
#
_entry.id   AF-A0A529P2Q4-F1
#
_cell.length_a   1.000
_cell.length_b   1.000
_cell.length_c   1.000
_cell.angle_alpha   90.00
_cell.angle_beta   90.00
_cell.angle_gamma   90.00
#
_symmetry.space_group_name_H-M   'P 1'
#
loop_
_entity.id
_entity.type
_entity.pdbx_description
1 polymer ?
#
loop_
_entity_poly.entity_id
_entity_poly.type
_entity_poly.pdbx_seq_one_letter_code
_entity_poly.pdbx_strand_id
1 'polypeptide(L)'
;MKRVIAIADRAALVSLRLLVALNVLFFLSFLVVLLLAGRAHAEAAACGGNDMLSALQKDDPATYRKIEAEAAATPNGKGLLWKLEKPGEKPSFLFGTMHMTDPRVTTLPASARKAFGAADTVVIETTEVLDQQKMMAALVKEPDLMMFTDSTTLSSLLSPDDAATMNKALDARGIPPATVAKMKPWMLSAMVALPACELARKAGGAPVLDVKL
;
A
#
# COMPACT_ATOMS: atom_id res chain seq x y z
N MET A 1 47.78 -45.58 -31.42
CA MET A 1 47.63 -44.14 -31.09
C MET A 1 46.70 -43.37 -32.05
N LYS A 2 46.90 -43.39 -33.38
CA LYS A 2 46.09 -42.58 -34.33
C LYS A 2 44.57 -42.84 -34.33
N ARG A 3 44.12 -44.09 -34.15
CA ARG A 3 42.68 -44.45 -34.12
C ARG A 3 41.95 -43.96 -32.88
N VAL A 4 42.60 -44.01 -31.71
CA VAL A 4 42.00 -43.58 -30.43
C VAL A 4 41.75 -42.08 -30.44
N ILE A 5 42.70 -41.30 -30.97
CA ILE A 5 42.59 -39.85 -31.13
C ILE A 5 41.45 -39.48 -32.09
N ALA A 6 41.34 -40.17 -33.24
CA ALA A 6 40.26 -39.93 -34.20
C ALA A 6 38.86 -40.28 -33.66
N ILE A 7 38.76 -41.30 -32.79
CA ILE A 7 37.50 -41.66 -32.12
C ILE A 7 37.15 -40.60 -31.06
N ALA A 8 38.13 -40.18 -30.26
CA ALA A 8 37.94 -39.15 -29.23
C ALA A 8 37.52 -37.80 -29.84
N ASP A 9 38.10 -37.40 -30.97
CA ASP A 9 37.77 -36.16 -31.68
C ASP A 9 36.34 -36.18 -32.25
N ARG A 10 35.94 -37.29 -32.87
CA ARG A 10 34.56 -37.47 -33.34
C ARG A 10 33.55 -37.47 -32.20
N ALA A 11 33.88 -38.14 -31.09
CA ALA A 11 33.03 -38.15 -29.90
C ALA A 11 32.91 -36.75 -29.28
N ALA A 12 34.01 -35.99 -29.19
CA ALA A 12 34.02 -34.62 -28.68
C ALA A 12 33.16 -33.68 -29.54
N LEU A 13 33.28 -33.76 -30.87
CA LEU A 13 32.48 -32.96 -31.80
C LEU A 13 30.98 -33.28 -31.69
N VAL A 14 30.62 -34.56 -31.57
CA VAL A 14 29.22 -34.99 -31.38
C VAL A 14 28.69 -34.52 -30.03
N SER A 15 29.46 -34.66 -28.95
CA SER A 15 29.09 -34.19 -27.61
C SER A 15 28.89 -32.67 -27.56
N LEU A 16 29.75 -31.90 -28.23
CA LEU A 16 29.62 -30.44 -28.30
C LEU A 16 28.35 -30.03 -29.07
N ARG A 17 28.04 -30.71 -30.18
CA ARG A 17 26.79 -30.47 -30.94
C ARG A 17 25.54 -30.79 -30.12
N LEU A 18 25.57 -31.88 -29.33
CA LEU A 18 24.47 -32.24 -28.44
C LEU A 18 24.28 -31.21 -27.32
N LEU A 19 25.36 -30.73 -26.72
CA LEU A 19 25.31 -29.66 -25.72
C LEU A 19 24.71 -28.37 -26.29
N VAL A 20 25.11 -27.96 -27.49
CA VAL A 20 24.53 -26.78 -28.16
C VAL A 20 23.04 -27.00 -28.43
N ALA A 21 22.66 -28.16 -28.99
CA ALA A 21 21.27 -28.47 -29.26
C ALA A 21 20.40 -28.47 -28.00
N LEU A 22 20.91 -29.01 -26.87
CA LEU A 22 20.22 -29.00 -25.59
C LEU A 22 20.01 -27.58 -25.06
N ASN A 23 21.02 -26.71 -25.15
CA ASN A 23 20.91 -25.31 -24.72
C ASN A 23 19.95 -24.52 -25.61
N VAL A 24 19.97 -24.75 -26.92
CA VAL A 24 19.01 -24.14 -27.86
C VAL A 24 17.59 -24.61 -27.55
N LEU A 25 17.39 -25.91 -27.31
CA LEU A 25 16.09 -26.45 -26.93
C LEU A 25 15.58 -25.84 -25.61
N PHE A 26 16.46 -25.71 -24.62
CA PHE A 26 16.12 -25.08 -23.35
C PHE A 26 15.72 -23.61 -23.54
N PHE A 27 16.50 -22.85 -24.31
CA PHE A 27 16.20 -21.45 -24.61
C PHE A 27 14.88 -21.28 -25.37
N LEU A 28 14.64 -22.11 -26.39
CA LEU A 28 13.39 -22.10 -27.14
C LEU A 28 12.20 -22.50 -26.26
N SER A 29 12.36 -23.52 -25.41
CA SER A 29 11.34 -23.91 -24.44
C SER A 29 11.04 -22.77 -23.46
N PHE A 30 12.06 -22.07 -22.98
CA PHE A 30 11.90 -20.91 -22.10
C PHE A 30 11.16 -19.77 -22.79
N LEU A 31 11.49 -19.46 -24.06
CA LEU A 31 10.77 -18.47 -24.85
C LEU A 31 9.31 -18.87 -25.11
N VAL A 32 9.05 -20.14 -25.41
CA VAL A 32 7.69 -20.66 -25.59
C VAL A 32 6.90 -20.53 -24.28
N VAL A 33 7.49 -20.89 -23.14
CA VAL A 33 6.87 -20.72 -21.82
C VAL A 33 6.61 -19.23 -21.53
N LEU A 34 7.52 -18.33 -21.84
CA LEU A 34 7.35 -16.89 -21.69
C LEU A 34 6.23 -16.32 -22.57
N LEU A 35 6.11 -16.80 -23.81
CA LEU A 35 5.06 -16.37 -24.75
C LEU A 35 3.68 -16.94 -24.39
N LEU A 36 3.65 -18.17 -23.85
CA LEU A 36 2.42 -18.83 -23.39
C LEU A 36 2.03 -18.43 -21.96
N ALA A 37 2.96 -17.91 -21.17
CA ALA A 37 2.67 -17.25 -19.90
C ALA A 37 1.93 -15.95 -20.22
N GLY A 38 0.62 -16.06 -20.43
CA GLY A 38 -0.26 -14.92 -20.57
C GLY A 38 -0.10 -13.95 -19.39
N ARG A 39 -0.50 -12.69 -19.58
CA ARG A 39 -0.62 -11.77 -18.46
C ARG A 39 -1.52 -12.44 -17.44
N ALA A 40 -0.98 -12.77 -16.28
CA ALA A 40 -1.81 -13.14 -15.14
C ALA A 40 -2.70 -11.93 -14.87
N HIS A 41 -3.94 -11.99 -15.34
CA HIS A 41 -5.00 -11.10 -14.90
C HIS A 41 -5.30 -11.50 -13.46
N ALA A 42 -4.40 -11.16 -12.55
CA ALA A 42 -4.77 -10.96 -11.18
C ALA A 42 -5.66 -9.71 -11.21
N GLU A 43 -6.96 -9.91 -11.49
CA GLU A 43 -7.96 -8.99 -10.99
C GLU A 43 -7.59 -8.76 -9.53
N ALA A 44 -7.31 -7.49 -9.18
CA ALA A 44 -6.95 -7.15 -7.82
C ALA A 44 -8.09 -7.68 -6.95
N ALA A 45 -7.81 -8.75 -6.18
CA ALA A 45 -8.82 -9.39 -5.35
C ALA A 45 -9.57 -8.29 -4.61
N ALA A 46 -10.90 -8.31 -4.72
CA ALA A 46 -11.73 -7.29 -4.08
C ALA A 46 -11.24 -7.12 -2.64
N CYS A 47 -10.85 -5.90 -2.27
CA CYS A 47 -10.34 -5.63 -0.94
C CYS A 47 -11.44 -5.92 0.08
N GLY A 48 -11.35 -7.09 0.71
CA GLY A 48 -12.19 -7.50 1.82
C GLY A 48 -11.53 -7.20 3.16
N GLY A 49 -12.26 -7.47 4.23
CA GLY A 49 -11.77 -7.37 5.60
C GLY A 49 -12.83 -7.90 6.57
N ASN A 50 -12.40 -8.19 7.79
CA ASN A 50 -13.32 -8.48 8.87
C ASN A 50 -13.70 -7.17 9.55
N ASP A 51 -15.01 -6.95 9.72
CA ASP A 51 -15.48 -5.81 10.49
C ASP A 51 -15.18 -6.02 11.98
N MET A 52 -14.19 -5.28 12.47
CA MET A 52 -13.72 -5.35 13.85
C MET A 52 -14.77 -4.83 14.85
N LEU A 53 -15.62 -3.88 14.47
CA LEU A 53 -16.70 -3.40 15.36
C LEU A 53 -17.80 -4.45 15.50
N SER A 54 -18.18 -5.08 14.39
CA SER A 54 -19.13 -6.20 14.40
C SER A 54 -18.59 -7.41 15.18
N ALA A 55 -17.29 -7.70 15.11
CA ALA A 55 -16.66 -8.74 15.91
C ALA A 55 -16.64 -8.36 17.39
N LEU A 56 -16.20 -7.13 17.71
CA LEU A 56 -16.15 -6.62 19.09
C LEU A 56 -17.53 -6.61 19.75
N GLN A 57 -18.58 -6.27 19.00
CA GLN A 57 -19.95 -6.31 19.53
C GLN A 57 -20.36 -7.70 20.02
N LYS A 58 -19.85 -8.77 19.40
CA LYS A 58 -20.13 -10.16 19.78
C LYS A 58 -19.21 -10.63 20.90
N ASP A 59 -17.91 -10.34 20.77
CA ASP A 59 -16.87 -10.89 21.63
C ASP A 59 -16.71 -10.12 22.95
N ASP A 60 -16.88 -8.80 22.92
CA ASP A 60 -16.87 -7.91 24.09
C ASP A 60 -17.94 -6.79 23.97
N PRO A 61 -19.22 -7.12 24.25
CA PRO A 61 -20.31 -6.17 24.16
C PRO A 61 -20.20 -5.00 25.15
N ALA A 62 -19.40 -5.13 26.21
CA ALA A 62 -19.22 -4.06 27.20
C ALA A 62 -18.28 -2.98 26.64
N THR A 63 -17.15 -3.38 26.06
CA THR A 63 -16.24 -2.45 25.38
C THR A 63 -16.90 -1.80 24.17
N TYR A 64 -17.65 -2.57 23.37
CA TYR A 64 -18.45 -2.01 22.26
C TYR A 64 -19.38 -0.89 22.72
N ARG A 65 -20.16 -1.11 23.80
CA ARG A 65 -21.08 -0.09 24.35
C ARG A 65 -20.35 1.15 24.86
N LYS A 66 -19.15 0.99 25.42
CA LYS A 66 -18.33 2.12 25.85
C LYS A 66 -17.89 2.97 24.66
N ILE A 67 -17.40 2.35 23.59
CA ILE A 67 -17.01 3.05 22.34
C ILE A 67 -18.20 3.79 21.75
N GLU A 68 -19.36 3.14 21.65
CA GLU A 68 -20.58 3.78 21.13
C GLU A 68 -21.04 4.97 21.98
N ALA A 69 -20.92 4.87 23.32
CA ALA A 69 -21.25 5.97 24.21
C ALA A 69 -20.31 7.17 24.04
N GLU A 70 -19.01 6.93 23.89
CA GLU A 70 -18.01 7.97 23.61
C GLU A 70 -18.23 8.62 22.23
N ALA A 71 -18.51 7.80 21.20
CA ALA A 71 -18.82 8.29 19.86
C ALA A 71 -20.10 9.15 19.86
N ALA A 72 -21.14 8.72 20.58
CA ALA A 72 -22.40 9.46 20.71
C ALA A 72 -22.23 10.79 21.46
N ALA A 73 -21.25 10.88 22.37
CA ALA A 73 -20.93 12.12 23.08
C ALA A 73 -20.15 13.12 22.22
N THR A 74 -19.63 12.72 21.06
CA THR A 74 -18.90 13.62 20.15
C THR A 74 -19.87 14.61 19.52
N PRO A 75 -19.74 15.93 19.77
CA PRO A 75 -20.57 16.93 19.11
C PRO A 75 -20.40 16.79 17.62
N ASN A 76 -21.51 16.81 16.87
CA ASN A 76 -21.42 16.69 15.42
C ASN A 76 -20.70 15.39 14.99
N GLY A 77 -20.83 14.28 15.74
CA GLY A 77 -20.15 13.01 15.43
C GLY A 77 -20.75 12.21 14.26
N LYS A 78 -21.77 12.75 13.57
CA LYS A 78 -22.49 12.04 12.49
C LYS A 78 -22.34 12.77 11.16
N GLY A 79 -22.02 12.01 10.11
CA GLY A 79 -21.94 12.50 8.73
C GLY A 79 -20.51 12.80 8.28
N LEU A 80 -20.32 12.76 6.96
CA LEU A 80 -19.01 13.00 6.31
C LEU A 80 -18.93 14.38 5.65
N LEU A 81 -20.08 15.04 5.42
CA LEU A 81 -20.19 16.35 4.80
C LEU A 81 -20.79 17.35 5.79
N TRP A 82 -20.05 18.43 6.02
CA TRP A 82 -20.42 19.54 6.88
C TRP A 82 -20.70 20.77 6.03
N LYS A 83 -21.77 21.49 6.34
CA LYS A 83 -22.06 22.80 5.79
C LYS A 83 -21.77 23.84 6.87
N LEU A 84 -20.88 24.78 6.55
CA LEU A 84 -20.48 25.87 7.43
C LEU A 84 -21.20 27.13 6.96
N GLU A 85 -21.97 27.75 7.85
CA GLU A 85 -22.77 28.93 7.53
C GLU A 85 -22.50 30.05 8.52
N LYS A 86 -22.46 31.27 8.02
CA LYS A 86 -22.37 32.50 8.80
C LYS A 86 -23.28 33.55 8.15
N PRO A 87 -24.06 34.33 8.93
CA PRO A 87 -24.89 35.39 8.37
C PRO A 87 -24.08 36.36 7.50
N GLY A 88 -24.58 36.64 6.30
CA GLY A 88 -23.93 37.53 5.33
C GLY A 88 -22.84 36.87 4.47
N GLU A 89 -22.47 35.62 4.74
CA GLU A 89 -21.45 34.88 3.97
C GLU A 89 -22.08 33.76 3.14
N LYS A 90 -21.44 33.42 2.02
CA LYS A 90 -21.79 32.19 1.29
C LYS A 90 -21.40 30.96 2.14
N PRO A 91 -22.17 29.86 2.06
CA PRO A 91 -21.84 28.65 2.79
C PRO A 91 -20.55 28.01 2.26
N SER A 92 -19.72 27.52 3.17
CA SER A 92 -18.57 26.65 2.86
C SER A 92 -18.92 25.20 3.21
N PHE A 93 -18.16 24.25 2.66
CA PHE A 93 -18.35 22.83 2.93
C PHE A 93 -17.04 22.19 3.35
N LEU A 94 -17.12 21.26 4.31
CA LEU A 94 -16.01 20.43 4.75
C LEU A 94 -16.40 18.96 4.54
N PHE A 95 -15.58 18.23 3.78
CA PHE A 95 -15.77 16.81 3.52
C PHE A 95 -14.51 16.05 3.88
N GLY A 96 -14.64 15.00 4.70
CA GLY A 96 -13.50 14.15 5.07
C GLY A 96 -13.12 13.21 3.93
N THR A 97 -11.84 13.18 3.55
CA THR A 97 -11.28 12.23 2.58
C THR A 97 -10.44 11.17 3.29
N MET A 98 -10.07 10.12 2.55
CA MET A 98 -9.17 9.07 3.02
C MET A 98 -8.33 8.59 1.83
N HIS A 99 -7.03 8.39 2.04
CA HIS A 99 -6.09 7.98 0.98
C HIS A 99 -6.17 6.48 0.67
N MET A 100 -7.37 6.02 0.32
CA MET A 100 -7.69 4.67 -0.10
C MET A 100 -8.40 4.69 -1.46
N THR A 101 -8.12 3.68 -2.27
CA THR A 101 -8.72 3.53 -3.61
C THR A 101 -10.09 2.84 -3.56
N ASP A 102 -10.56 2.41 -2.38
CA ASP A 102 -11.87 1.78 -2.18
C ASP A 102 -13.01 2.58 -2.85
N PRO A 103 -13.87 1.96 -3.68
CA PRO A 103 -14.99 2.65 -4.32
C PRO A 103 -15.94 3.35 -3.35
N ARG A 104 -16.07 2.86 -2.10
CA ARG A 104 -16.86 3.49 -1.04
C ARG A 104 -16.28 4.83 -0.59
N VAL A 105 -14.97 5.02 -0.75
CA VAL A 105 -14.24 6.25 -0.44
C VAL A 105 -14.17 7.15 -1.68
N THR A 106 -13.82 6.59 -2.84
CA THR A 106 -13.57 7.35 -4.07
C THR A 106 -14.85 7.76 -4.83
N THR A 107 -16.02 7.33 -4.35
CA THR A 107 -17.33 7.74 -4.87
C THR A 107 -17.97 8.75 -3.93
N LEU A 108 -17.92 10.03 -4.30
CA LEU A 108 -18.57 11.09 -3.53
C LEU A 108 -20.08 10.83 -3.41
N PRO A 109 -20.68 10.94 -2.21
CA PRO A 109 -22.13 10.95 -2.05
C PRO A 109 -22.80 12.07 -2.85
N ALA A 110 -24.08 11.93 -3.19
CA ALA A 110 -24.79 12.90 -4.02
C ALA A 110 -24.77 14.34 -3.45
N SER A 111 -24.89 14.48 -2.12
CA SER A 111 -24.77 15.77 -1.43
C SER A 111 -23.37 16.38 -1.56
N ALA A 112 -22.32 15.57 -1.42
CA ALA A 112 -20.94 16.02 -1.54
C ALA A 112 -20.61 16.40 -2.99
N ARG A 113 -21.09 15.65 -3.99
CA ARG A 113 -20.96 16.01 -5.41
C ARG A 113 -21.63 17.34 -5.72
N LYS A 114 -22.82 17.59 -5.17
CA LYS A 114 -23.54 18.85 -5.35
C LYS A 114 -22.79 20.03 -4.70
N ALA A 115 -22.29 19.85 -3.47
CA ALA A 115 -21.51 20.86 -2.78
C ALA A 115 -20.21 21.17 -3.54
N PHE A 116 -19.50 20.13 -3.98
CA PHE A 116 -18.29 20.24 -4.79
C PHE A 116 -18.54 21.00 -6.09
N GLY A 117 -19.59 20.63 -6.86
CA GLY A 117 -19.91 21.30 -8.12
C GLY A 117 -20.44 22.73 -7.98
N ALA A 118 -20.80 23.16 -6.78
CA ALA A 118 -21.22 24.53 -6.47
C ALA A 118 -20.12 25.36 -5.79
N ALA A 119 -18.96 24.75 -5.47
CA ALA A 119 -17.87 25.43 -4.81
C ALA A 119 -17.05 26.24 -5.82
N ASP A 120 -16.83 27.52 -5.51
CA ASP A 120 -15.95 28.39 -6.31
C ASP A 120 -14.47 27.99 -6.15
N THR A 121 -14.10 27.42 -5.00
CA THR A 121 -12.73 27.03 -4.64
C THR A 121 -12.73 25.71 -3.87
N VAL A 122 -11.78 24.83 -4.20
CA VAL A 122 -11.51 23.57 -3.47
C VAL A 122 -10.13 23.68 -2.82
N VAL A 123 -10.07 23.40 -1.52
CA VAL A 123 -8.82 23.38 -0.74
C VAL A 123 -8.60 21.95 -0.25
N ILE A 124 -7.43 21.39 -0.55
CA ILE A 124 -6.99 20.05 -0.15
C ILE A 124 -5.73 20.14 0.70
N GLU A 125 -5.41 19.08 1.45
CA GLU A 125 -4.25 19.04 2.37
C GLU A 125 -2.93 19.35 1.66
N THR A 126 -2.74 18.79 0.47
CA THR A 126 -1.50 18.90 -0.30
C THR A 126 -1.82 18.75 -1.78
N THR A 127 -1.16 19.56 -2.62
CA THR A 127 -1.25 19.43 -4.09
C THR A 127 -0.12 18.56 -4.64
N GLU A 128 0.90 18.27 -3.82
CA GLU A 128 2.02 17.40 -4.12
C GLU A 128 1.58 15.96 -4.38
N VAL A 129 0.39 15.55 -3.92
CA VAL A 129 -0.22 14.26 -4.32
C VAL A 129 -0.49 14.17 -5.82
N LEU A 130 -0.60 15.31 -6.50
CA LEU A 130 -0.76 15.40 -7.96
C LEU A 130 0.60 15.27 -8.68
N ASP A 131 1.72 15.37 -7.97
CA ASP A 131 3.09 15.32 -8.51
C ASP A 131 4.00 14.48 -7.59
N GLN A 132 4.07 13.18 -7.88
CA GLN A 132 4.88 12.24 -7.10
C GLN A 132 6.35 12.65 -7.00
N GLN A 133 6.91 13.34 -7.99
CA GLN A 133 8.31 13.75 -7.95
C GLN A 133 8.53 14.86 -6.93
N LYS A 134 7.63 15.85 -6.88
CA LYS A 134 7.67 16.90 -5.86
C LYS A 134 7.48 16.33 -4.45
N MET A 135 6.56 15.39 -4.30
CA MET A 135 6.34 14.70 -3.03
C MET A 135 7.63 13.99 -2.58
N MET A 136 8.25 13.16 -3.43
CA MET A 136 9.50 12.48 -3.09
C MET A 136 10.65 13.47 -2.80
N ALA A 137 10.74 14.57 -3.54
CA ALA A 137 11.74 15.60 -3.29
C ALA A 137 11.53 16.31 -1.94
N ALA A 138 10.29 16.58 -1.55
CA ALA A 138 9.95 17.16 -0.25
C ALA A 138 10.34 16.22 0.89
N LEU A 139 10.06 14.92 0.73
CA LEU A 139 10.47 13.90 1.69
C LEU A 139 12.01 13.85 1.87
N VAL A 140 12.78 13.87 0.78
CA VAL A 140 14.25 13.82 0.86
C VAL A 140 14.85 15.07 1.51
N LYS A 141 14.20 16.23 1.42
CA LYS A 141 14.70 17.47 2.04
C LYS A 141 14.65 17.45 3.56
N GLU A 142 13.72 16.70 4.14
CA GLU A 142 13.48 16.65 5.58
C GLU A 142 13.53 15.19 6.08
N PRO A 143 14.69 14.51 5.98
CA PRO A 143 14.79 13.08 6.29
C PRO A 143 14.46 12.79 7.76
N ASP A 144 14.75 13.74 8.64
CA ASP A 144 14.47 13.68 10.08
C ASP A 144 12.97 13.60 10.38
N LEU A 145 12.07 13.99 9.46
CA LEU A 145 10.63 13.79 9.67
C LEU A 145 10.22 12.32 9.56
N MET A 146 10.95 11.52 8.79
CA MET A 146 10.63 10.11 8.54
C MET A 146 11.54 9.13 9.26
N MET A 147 12.79 9.54 9.52
CA MET A 147 13.84 8.69 10.06
C MET A 147 14.43 9.29 11.34
N PHE A 148 14.91 8.43 12.24
CA PHE A 148 15.83 8.81 13.30
C PHE A 148 17.23 8.96 12.72
N THR A 149 17.82 10.14 12.90
CA THR A 149 19.17 10.50 12.42
C THR A 149 20.24 10.42 13.51
N ASP A 150 19.86 10.06 14.73
CA ASP A 150 20.73 9.81 15.87
C ASP A 150 20.91 8.30 16.11
N SER A 151 21.20 7.88 17.36
CA SER A 151 21.28 6.47 17.74
C SER A 151 19.91 5.82 18.02
N THR A 152 18.82 6.59 18.03
CA THR A 152 17.47 6.11 18.31
C THR A 152 17.00 5.11 17.25
N THR A 153 16.26 4.10 17.70
CA THR A 153 15.61 3.09 16.86
C THR A 153 14.16 2.90 17.30
N LEU A 154 13.32 2.28 16.47
CA LEU A 154 11.97 1.90 16.87
C LEU A 154 11.95 1.08 18.16
N SER A 155 12.77 0.04 18.24
CA SER A 155 12.80 -0.86 19.40
C SER A 155 13.29 -0.17 20.67
N SER A 156 14.14 0.87 20.58
CA SER A 156 14.58 1.61 21.78
C SER A 156 13.48 2.46 22.41
N LEU A 157 12.34 2.65 21.73
CA LEU A 157 11.18 3.37 22.26
C LEU A 157 10.12 2.45 22.87
N LEU A 158 10.34 1.13 22.81
CA LEU A 158 9.36 0.12 23.20
C LEU A 158 9.86 -0.68 24.40
N SER A 159 8.92 -1.25 25.17
CA SER A 159 9.25 -2.30 26.12
C SER A 159 9.78 -3.54 25.37
N PRO A 160 10.53 -4.44 26.02
CA PRO A 160 11.00 -5.67 25.39
C PRO A 160 9.86 -6.52 24.78
N ASP A 161 8.71 -6.58 25.45
CA ASP A 161 7.54 -7.36 25.01
C ASP A 161 6.86 -6.73 23.78
N ASP A 162 6.74 -5.39 23.76
CA ASP A 162 6.20 -4.67 22.61
C ASP A 162 7.12 -4.76 21.40
N ALA A 163 8.44 -4.66 21.63
CA ALA A 163 9.44 -4.82 20.58
C ALA A 163 9.39 -6.23 19.97
N ALA A 164 9.22 -7.28 20.79
CA ALA A 164 9.04 -8.65 20.32
C ALA A 164 7.75 -8.81 19.51
N THR A 165 6.65 -8.22 19.97
CA THR A 165 5.35 -8.23 19.28
C THR A 165 5.44 -7.53 17.92
N MET A 166 6.06 -6.35 17.88
CA MET A 166 6.31 -5.61 16.64
C MET A 166 7.15 -6.43 15.66
N ASN A 167 8.29 -6.97 16.11
CA ASN A 167 9.19 -7.74 15.24
C ASN A 167 8.49 -8.97 14.64
N LYS A 168 7.73 -9.72 15.45
CA LYS A 168 6.92 -10.84 14.97
C LYS A 168 5.90 -10.42 13.90
N ALA A 169 5.26 -9.27 14.09
CA ALA A 169 4.28 -8.74 13.15
C ALA A 169 4.92 -8.24 11.83
N LEU A 170 6.16 -7.77 11.88
CA LEU A 170 6.95 -7.38 10.70
C LEU A 170 7.44 -8.62 9.93
N ASP A 171 7.94 -9.63 10.64
CA ASP A 171 8.37 -10.89 10.04
C ASP A 171 7.22 -11.60 9.32
N ALA A 172 6.02 -11.60 9.91
CA ALA A 172 4.81 -12.15 9.28
C ALA A 172 4.41 -11.43 7.97
N ARG A 173 4.90 -10.20 7.77
CA ARG A 173 4.71 -9.39 6.55
C ARG A 173 5.95 -9.42 5.63
N GLY A 174 6.98 -10.20 5.98
CA GLY A 174 8.23 -10.27 5.22
C GLY A 174 9.09 -9.00 5.31
N ILE A 175 8.92 -8.19 6.35
CA ILE A 175 9.66 -6.95 6.57
C ILE A 175 10.75 -7.23 7.63
N PRO A 176 12.04 -7.29 7.27
CA PRO A 176 13.08 -7.51 8.26
C PRO A 176 13.20 -6.29 9.19
N PRO A 177 13.15 -6.44 10.53
CA PRO A 177 13.16 -5.30 11.47
C PRO A 177 14.33 -4.33 11.28
N ALA A 178 15.50 -4.83 10.88
CA ALA A 178 16.67 -4.01 10.60
C ALA A 178 16.45 -2.99 9.47
N THR A 179 15.60 -3.28 8.49
CA THR A 179 15.30 -2.40 7.35
C THR A 179 14.45 -1.19 7.73
N VAL A 180 13.68 -1.32 8.82
CA VAL A 180 12.78 -0.27 9.32
C VAL A 180 13.23 0.32 10.65
N ALA A 181 14.33 -0.17 11.24
CA ALA A 181 14.77 0.19 12.59
C ALA A 181 14.93 1.70 12.81
N LYS A 182 15.29 2.45 11.77
CA LYS A 182 15.43 3.91 11.79
C LYS A 182 14.17 4.67 11.42
N MET A 183 13.12 4.03 10.93
CA MET A 183 11.86 4.72 10.62
C MET A 183 11.22 5.25 11.90
N LYS A 184 10.62 6.44 11.82
CA LYS A 184 9.78 6.95 12.92
C LYS A 184 8.47 6.16 13.01
N PRO A 185 7.85 6.07 14.21
CA PRO A 185 6.66 5.24 14.43
C PRO A 185 5.52 5.50 13.44
N TRP A 186 5.27 6.76 13.09
CA TRP A 186 4.19 7.11 12.15
C TRP A 186 4.41 6.52 10.74
N MET A 187 5.67 6.43 10.30
CA MET A 187 6.02 5.85 8.99
C MET A 187 5.75 4.35 8.97
N LEU A 188 6.15 3.65 10.03
CA LEU A 188 5.87 2.23 10.18
C LEU A 188 4.35 1.98 10.20
N SER A 189 3.61 2.76 11.00
CA SER A 189 2.15 2.69 11.08
C SER A 189 1.49 2.90 9.71
N ALA A 190 1.91 3.92 8.96
CA ALA A 190 1.40 4.17 7.62
C ALA A 190 1.68 3.01 6.65
N MET A 191 2.87 2.40 6.73
CA MET A 191 3.25 1.27 5.90
C MET A 191 2.42 0.01 6.19
N VAL A 192 2.18 -0.31 7.47
CA VAL A 192 1.43 -1.52 7.85
C VAL A 192 -0.09 -1.36 7.83
N ALA A 193 -0.60 -0.12 7.74
CA ALA A 193 -2.02 0.20 7.67
C ALA A 193 -2.67 -0.21 6.34
N LEU A 194 -1.90 -0.31 5.25
CA LEU A 194 -2.42 -0.66 3.94
C LEU A 194 -2.37 -2.19 3.71
N PRO A 195 -3.52 -2.84 3.42
CA PRO A 195 -3.52 -4.25 3.07
C PRO A 195 -2.87 -4.48 1.70
N ALA A 196 -2.36 -5.70 1.47
CA ALA A 196 -1.70 -6.07 0.21
C ALA A 196 -2.56 -5.78 -1.04
N CYS A 197 -3.88 -5.96 -0.94
CA CYS A 197 -4.80 -5.66 -2.04
C CYS A 197 -4.82 -4.15 -2.38
N GLU A 198 -4.74 -3.27 -1.38
CA GLU A 198 -4.75 -1.81 -1.58
C GLU A 198 -3.42 -1.35 -2.17
N LEU A 199 -2.30 -1.92 -1.71
CA LEU A 199 -0.99 -1.72 -2.33
C LEU A 199 -1.00 -2.12 -3.81
N ALA A 200 -1.60 -3.27 -4.14
CA ALA A 200 -1.72 -3.73 -5.52
C ALA A 200 -2.59 -2.79 -6.39
N ARG A 201 -3.72 -2.29 -5.85
CA ARG A 201 -4.58 -1.33 -6.56
C ARG A 201 -3.87 -0.01 -6.83
N LYS A 202 -3.15 0.53 -5.84
CA LYS A 202 -2.34 1.74 -5.99
C LYS A 202 -1.20 1.54 -7.00
N ALA A 203 -0.51 0.40 -6.95
CA ALA A 203 0.53 0.05 -7.93
C ALA A 203 -0.03 -0.11 -9.35
N GLY A 204 -1.28 -0.57 -9.48
CA GLY A 204 -2.03 -0.59 -10.73
C GLY A 204 -2.55 0.77 -11.20
N GLY A 205 -2.26 1.86 -10.49
CA GLY A 205 -2.65 3.22 -10.86
C GLY A 205 -4.07 3.62 -10.46
N ALA A 206 -4.75 2.87 -9.59
CA ALA A 206 -6.05 3.28 -9.07
C ALA A 206 -5.91 4.59 -8.26
N PRO A 207 -6.69 5.64 -8.58
CA PRO A 207 -6.56 6.92 -7.89
C PRO A 207 -7.31 6.92 -6.55
N VAL A 208 -6.76 7.65 -5.58
CA VAL A 208 -7.49 8.05 -4.36
C VAL A 208 -8.44 9.21 -4.67
N LEU A 209 -9.37 9.52 -3.76
CA LEU A 209 -10.35 10.58 -3.99
C LEU A 209 -9.70 11.93 -4.29
N ASP A 210 -8.63 12.29 -3.57
CA ASP A 210 -7.97 13.59 -3.68
C ASP A 210 -7.42 13.89 -5.08
N VAL A 211 -7.11 12.85 -5.87
CA VAL A 211 -6.64 12.96 -7.27
C VAL A 211 -7.81 13.11 -8.25
N LYS A 212 -9.03 12.77 -7.83
CA LYS A 212 -10.25 12.81 -8.65
C LYS A 212 -11.08 14.09 -8.45
N LEU A 213 -10.74 14.90 -7.45
CA LEU A 213 -11.33 16.21 -7.18
C LEU A 213 -10.62 17.26 -8.04
#